data_AF-A0A853G737-F1
#
_entry.id   AF-A0A853G737-F1
#
_cell.length_a   1.000
_cell.length_b   1.000
_cell.length_c   1.000
_cell.angle_alpha   90.00
_cell.angle_beta   90.00
_cell.angle_gamma   90.00
#
_symmetry.space_group_name_H-M   'P 1'
#
loop_
_entity.id
_entity.type
_entity.pdbx_description
1 polymer ?
#
loop_
_entity_poly.entity_id
_entity_poly.type
_entity_poly.pdbx_seq_one_letter_code
_entity_poly.pdbx_strand_id
1 'polypeptide(L)'
;MTHVFPRIGRHPIGTLNQLDVLQCLEAISLSGTRETAIRTRESIQRIYARAVTLGLLEPGKNFMAKGVADFKLRTHVTRHHATILEPQKIGQLMRDIRGYKGHYIVCCALQVMPYVFQRPGQVRMMEWGQLELLDAGIWVCPPSIMKLRKVHKEHPQTQPHIVPLPSQVVDILRGMYKVTGPSGLNRTGF
;
A
#
# COMPACT_ATOMS: atom_id res chain seq x y z
N MET A 1 -8.65 -13.02 -3.63
CA MET A 1 -9.35 -14.23 -4.11
C MET A 1 -10.65 -13.93 -4.86
N THR A 2 -11.14 -12.69 -4.86
CA THR A 2 -12.36 -12.28 -5.58
C THR A 2 -12.34 -12.61 -7.08
N HIS A 3 -11.17 -12.62 -7.72
CA HIS A 3 -11.02 -13.00 -9.12
C HIS A 3 -11.02 -14.52 -9.39
N VAL A 4 -10.80 -15.33 -8.35
CA VAL A 4 -10.65 -16.80 -8.47
C VAL A 4 -12.00 -17.50 -8.27
N PHE A 5 -12.78 -17.07 -7.27
CA PHE A 5 -14.04 -17.70 -6.91
C PHE A 5 -15.04 -17.83 -8.08
N PRO A 6 -15.25 -16.80 -8.92
CA PRO A 6 -16.20 -16.89 -10.04
C PRO A 6 -15.84 -17.94 -11.09
N ARG A 7 -14.55 -18.29 -11.21
CA ARG A 7 -14.05 -19.18 -12.27
C ARG A 7 -13.86 -20.62 -11.80
N ILE A 8 -13.14 -20.79 -10.69
CA ILE A 8 -12.75 -22.13 -10.21
C ILE A 8 -13.18 -22.43 -8.77
N GLY A 9 -13.79 -21.46 -8.07
CA GLY A 9 -14.14 -21.61 -6.65
C GLY A 9 -15.29 -22.56 -6.35
N ARG A 10 -16.07 -22.97 -7.37
CA ARG A 10 -17.17 -23.92 -7.22
C ARG A 10 -16.76 -25.39 -7.39
N HIS A 11 -15.53 -25.63 -7.87
CA HIS A 11 -15.06 -26.98 -8.14
C HIS A 11 -14.26 -27.53 -6.95
N PRO A 12 -14.46 -28.82 -6.59
CA PRO A 12 -13.60 -29.49 -5.63
C PRO A 12 -12.13 -29.42 -6.07
N ILE A 13 -11.22 -29.29 -5.11
CA ILE A 13 -9.79 -29.10 -5.41
C ILE A 13 -9.18 -30.26 -6.22
N GLY A 14 -9.68 -31.48 -6.01
CA GLY A 14 -9.21 -32.67 -6.72
C GLY A 14 -9.75 -32.82 -8.15
N THR A 15 -10.76 -32.04 -8.56
CA THR A 15 -11.31 -32.09 -9.93
C THR A 15 -10.68 -31.07 -10.86
N LEU A 16 -9.98 -30.09 -10.30
CA LEU A 16 -9.30 -29.06 -11.08
C LEU A 16 -8.00 -29.61 -11.66
N ASN A 17 -7.67 -29.17 -12.86
CA ASN A 17 -6.40 -29.47 -13.50
C ASN A 17 -5.55 -28.20 -13.66
N GLN A 18 -4.34 -28.37 -14.18
CA GLN A 18 -3.40 -27.27 -14.40
C GLN A 18 -3.93 -26.20 -15.37
N LEU A 19 -4.68 -26.60 -16.39
CA LEU A 19 -5.21 -25.70 -17.41
C LEU A 19 -6.28 -24.77 -16.83
N ASP A 20 -7.16 -25.27 -15.96
CA ASP A 20 -8.20 -24.48 -15.30
C ASP A 20 -7.60 -23.31 -14.51
N VAL A 21 -6.51 -23.60 -13.77
CA VAL A 21 -5.78 -22.59 -13.00
C VAL A 21 -5.04 -21.63 -13.93
N LEU A 22 -4.38 -22.13 -15.00
CA LEU A 22 -3.70 -21.28 -15.98
C LEU A 22 -4.67 -20.28 -16.61
N GLN A 23 -5.81 -20.73 -17.11
CA GLN A 23 -6.83 -19.89 -17.74
C GLN A 23 -7.40 -18.85 -16.77
N CYS A 24 -7.55 -19.21 -15.48
CA CYS A 24 -7.95 -18.25 -14.45
C CYS A 24 -6.88 -17.16 -14.26
N LEU A 25 -5.60 -17.53 -14.16
CA LEU A 25 -4.50 -16.60 -13.95
C LEU A 25 -4.25 -15.71 -15.17
N GLU A 26 -4.38 -16.26 -16.39
CA GLU A 26 -4.24 -15.51 -17.63
C GLU A 26 -5.32 -14.43 -17.76
N ALA A 27 -6.57 -14.75 -17.45
CA ALA A 27 -7.63 -13.75 -17.49
C ALA A 27 -7.41 -12.61 -16.49
N ILE A 28 -6.88 -12.91 -15.30
CA ILE A 28 -6.48 -11.88 -14.34
C ILE A 28 -5.34 -11.05 -14.91
N SER A 29 -4.34 -11.68 -15.52
CA SER A 29 -3.22 -10.97 -16.13
C SER A 29 -3.66 -10.07 -17.29
N LEU A 30 -4.61 -10.51 -18.11
CA LEU A 30 -5.17 -9.76 -19.25
C LEU A 30 -6.00 -8.55 -18.79
N SER A 31 -6.57 -8.58 -17.58
CA SER A 31 -7.26 -7.42 -16.98
C SER A 31 -6.32 -6.26 -16.59
N GLY A 32 -5.03 -6.35 -16.92
CA GLY A 32 -4.03 -5.31 -16.65
C GLY A 32 -3.32 -5.44 -15.29
N THR A 33 -3.58 -6.51 -14.53
CA THR A 33 -3.02 -6.67 -13.17
C THR A 33 -2.19 -7.94 -13.00
N ARG A 34 -1.02 -7.99 -13.65
CA ARG A 34 -0.05 -9.12 -13.54
C ARG A 34 0.34 -9.41 -12.09
N GLU A 35 0.62 -8.39 -11.28
CA GLU A 35 0.97 -8.57 -9.87
C GLU A 35 -0.16 -9.25 -9.09
N THR A 36 -1.41 -8.92 -9.41
CA THR A 36 -2.59 -9.59 -8.84
C THR A 36 -2.63 -11.06 -9.26
N ALA A 37 -2.33 -11.38 -10.53
CA ALA A 37 -2.23 -12.76 -10.99
C ALA A 37 -1.11 -13.54 -10.27
N ILE A 38 0.07 -12.93 -10.06
CA ILE A 38 1.19 -13.55 -9.32
C ILE A 38 0.79 -13.85 -7.88
N ARG A 39 0.26 -12.87 -7.15
CA ARG A 39 -0.21 -13.04 -5.76
C ARG A 39 -1.34 -14.07 -5.65
N THR A 40 -2.19 -14.11 -6.67
CA THR A 40 -3.26 -15.11 -6.77
C THR A 40 -2.69 -16.51 -6.94
N ARG A 41 -1.71 -16.70 -7.84
CA ARG A 41 -1.00 -17.97 -8.00
C ARG A 41 -0.37 -18.42 -6.69
N GLU A 42 0.35 -17.54 -5.99
CA GLU A 42 0.95 -17.86 -4.68
C GLU A 42 -0.09 -18.27 -3.64
N SER A 43 -1.27 -17.63 -3.66
CA SER A 43 -2.37 -17.99 -2.77
C SER A 43 -2.93 -19.37 -3.10
N ILE A 44 -3.13 -19.69 -4.38
CA ILE A 44 -3.57 -21.02 -4.84
C ILE A 44 -2.54 -22.08 -4.46
N GLN A 45 -1.24 -21.82 -4.63
CA GLN A 45 -0.17 -22.73 -4.21
C GLN A 45 -0.24 -23.07 -2.72
N ARG A 46 -0.51 -22.08 -1.86
CA ARG A 46 -0.68 -22.31 -0.41
C ARG A 46 -1.93 -23.14 -0.10
N ILE A 47 -3.03 -22.95 -0.83
CA ILE A 47 -4.25 -23.75 -0.69
C ILE A 47 -3.96 -25.22 -1.04
N TYR A 48 -3.33 -25.48 -2.18
CA TYR A 48 -3.01 -26.84 -2.60
C TYR A 48 -2.01 -27.52 -1.65
N ALA A 49 -0.98 -26.80 -1.20
CA ALA A 49 -0.07 -27.31 -0.18
C ALA A 49 -0.82 -27.69 1.12
N ARG A 50 -1.76 -26.85 1.57
CA ARG A 50 -2.59 -27.14 2.75
C ARG A 50 -3.52 -28.34 2.54
N ALA A 51 -4.11 -28.50 1.36
CA ALA A 51 -4.97 -29.63 1.04
C ALA A 51 -4.21 -30.97 1.13
N VAL A 52 -2.95 -30.99 0.66
CA VAL A 52 -2.06 -32.15 0.82
C VAL A 52 -1.77 -32.41 2.30
N THR A 53 -1.42 -31.38 3.09
CA THR A 53 -1.19 -31.53 4.54
C THR A 53 -2.39 -32.11 5.28
N LEU A 54 -3.60 -31.80 4.83
CA LEU A 54 -4.86 -32.27 5.42
C LEU A 54 -5.33 -33.64 4.87
N GLY A 55 -4.60 -34.24 3.92
CA GLY A 55 -5.01 -35.49 3.27
C GLY A 55 -6.19 -35.37 2.31
N LEU A 56 -6.58 -34.15 1.92
CA LEU A 56 -7.67 -33.89 0.97
C LEU A 56 -7.21 -34.06 -0.49
N LEU A 57 -5.90 -34.04 -0.73
CA LEU A 57 -5.28 -34.21 -2.04
C LEU A 57 -4.02 -35.06 -1.87
N GLU A 58 -3.82 -36.05 -2.74
CA GLU A 58 -2.57 -36.81 -2.74
C GLU A 58 -1.38 -35.92 -3.17
N PRO A 59 -0.18 -36.07 -2.56
CA PRO A 59 1.00 -35.29 -2.95
C PRO A 59 1.30 -35.34 -4.46
N GLY A 60 1.15 -36.52 -5.09
CA GLY A 60 1.38 -36.71 -6.52
C GLY A 60 0.38 -36.00 -7.44
N LYS A 61 -0.78 -35.59 -6.91
CA LYS A 61 -1.82 -34.86 -7.65
C LYS A 61 -1.67 -33.33 -7.51
N ASN A 62 -0.70 -32.86 -6.72
CA ASN A 62 -0.48 -31.43 -6.50
C ASN A 62 0.35 -30.79 -7.64
N PHE A 63 -0.31 -30.47 -8.75
CA PHE A 63 0.30 -29.75 -9.88
C PHE A 63 0.72 -28.30 -9.54
N MET A 64 0.25 -27.75 -8.42
CA MET A 64 0.61 -26.41 -7.94
C MET A 64 1.91 -26.38 -7.13
N ALA A 65 2.55 -27.53 -6.88
CA ALA A 65 3.79 -27.63 -6.14
C ALA A 65 4.90 -26.74 -6.74
N LYS A 66 5.72 -26.16 -5.86
CA LYS A 66 6.84 -25.29 -6.25
C LYS A 66 7.85 -26.12 -7.07
N GLY A 67 8.11 -25.70 -8.31
CA GLY A 67 8.98 -26.44 -9.26
C GLY A 67 8.23 -27.26 -10.32
N VAL A 68 6.94 -27.57 -10.11
CA VAL A 68 6.05 -28.18 -11.11
C VAL A 68 5.25 -27.11 -11.86
N ALA A 69 4.84 -26.08 -11.11
CA ALA A 69 4.02 -24.98 -11.57
C ALA A 69 4.81 -23.91 -12.36
N ASP A 70 5.16 -24.16 -13.62
CA ASP A 70 5.70 -23.14 -14.54
C ASP A 70 4.57 -22.37 -15.27
N PHE A 71 3.75 -21.65 -14.49
CA PHE A 71 2.76 -20.74 -15.04
C PHE A 71 3.45 -19.47 -15.56
N LYS A 72 3.97 -19.52 -16.79
CA LYS A 72 4.57 -18.36 -17.47
C LYS A 72 3.49 -17.36 -17.87
N LEU A 73 3.13 -16.48 -16.93
CA LEU A 73 2.31 -15.32 -17.24
C LEU A 73 3.07 -14.38 -18.20
N ARG A 74 2.39 -13.73 -19.14
CA ARG A 74 3.01 -12.74 -20.04
C ARG A 74 3.63 -11.59 -19.25
N THR A 75 4.91 -11.31 -19.52
CA THR A 75 5.63 -10.19 -18.89
C THR A 75 5.03 -8.88 -19.38
N HIS A 76 4.47 -8.08 -18.47
CA HIS A 76 4.03 -6.73 -18.80
C HIS A 76 5.25 -5.82 -18.93
N VAL A 77 5.23 -4.86 -19.85
CA VAL A 77 6.25 -3.82 -19.93
C VAL A 77 6.08 -2.90 -18.72
N THR A 78 6.90 -3.07 -17.68
CA THR A 78 6.83 -2.24 -16.48
C THR A 78 7.08 -0.78 -16.86
N ARG A 79 6.04 0.05 -16.77
CA ARG A 79 6.21 1.50 -16.86
C ARG A 79 6.48 2.04 -15.47
N HIS A 80 7.72 2.37 -15.18
CA HIS A 80 8.06 3.09 -13.96
C HIS A 80 7.53 4.51 -14.07
N HIS A 81 6.79 4.98 -13.06
CA HIS A 81 6.46 6.39 -12.93
C HIS A 81 7.72 7.12 -12.49
N ALA A 82 8.46 7.66 -13.45
CA ALA A 82 9.68 8.40 -13.19
C ALA A 82 9.39 9.63 -12.33
N THR A 83 10.24 9.89 -11.36
CA THR A 83 10.22 11.10 -10.54
C THR A 83 10.37 12.33 -11.43
N ILE A 84 9.62 13.40 -11.14
CA ILE A 84 9.82 14.69 -11.80
C ILE A 84 11.15 15.27 -11.32
N LEU A 85 12.12 15.40 -12.23
CA LEU A 85 13.45 15.97 -11.93
C LEU A 85 13.61 17.41 -12.41
N GLU A 86 12.77 17.84 -13.37
CA GLU A 86 12.85 19.18 -13.97
C GLU A 86 12.26 20.24 -13.04
N PRO A 87 13.03 21.27 -12.63
CA PRO A 87 12.55 22.32 -11.72
C PRO A 87 11.27 23.02 -12.17
N GLN A 88 11.10 23.25 -13.48
CA GLN A 88 9.90 23.88 -14.04
C GLN A 88 8.65 23.01 -13.84
N LYS A 89 8.79 21.69 -14.00
CA LYS A 89 7.70 20.73 -13.78
C LYS A 89 7.38 20.58 -12.29
N ILE A 90 8.39 20.62 -11.42
CA ILE A 90 8.17 20.69 -9.96
C ILE A 90 7.42 21.98 -9.60
N GLY A 91 7.82 23.11 -10.17
CA GLY A 91 7.14 24.38 -9.98
C GLY A 91 5.67 24.32 -10.42
N GLN A 92 5.37 23.64 -11.53
CA GLN A 92 4.00 23.40 -11.97
C GLN A 92 3.22 22.52 -10.99
N LEU A 93 3.80 21.39 -10.56
CA LEU A 93 3.19 20.52 -9.55
C LEU A 93 2.83 21.30 -8.27
N MET A 94 3.73 22.16 -7.79
CA MET A 94 3.48 22.98 -6.60
C MET A 94 2.35 24.01 -6.81
N ARG A 95 2.19 24.53 -8.03
CA ARG A 95 1.04 25.39 -8.39
C ARG A 95 -0.25 24.60 -8.44
N ASP A 96 -0.24 23.41 -9.02
CA ASP A 96 -1.41 22.54 -9.11
C ASP A 96 -1.89 22.10 -7.72
N ILE A 97 -0.96 21.76 -6.82
CA ILE A 97 -1.24 21.46 -5.41
C ILE A 97 -1.93 22.65 -4.72
N ARG A 98 -1.42 23.89 -4.92
CA ARG A 98 -2.05 25.09 -4.36
C ARG A 98 -3.41 25.41 -4.98
N GLY A 99 -3.61 25.05 -6.24
CA GLY A 99 -4.87 25.23 -6.96
C GLY A 99 -5.95 24.20 -6.63
N TYR A 100 -5.63 23.15 -5.87
CA TYR A 100 -6.57 22.11 -5.50
C TYR A 100 -7.70 22.64 -4.60
N LYS A 101 -8.96 22.45 -5.03
CA LYS A 101 -10.17 22.97 -4.37
C LYS A 101 -10.96 21.87 -3.64
N GLY A 102 -10.25 20.95 -2.97
CA GLY A 102 -10.88 19.90 -2.17
C GLY A 102 -11.14 20.33 -0.72
N HIS A 103 -11.35 19.33 0.13
CA HIS A 103 -11.50 19.56 1.57
C HIS A 103 -10.22 20.20 2.15
N TYR A 104 -10.37 21.18 3.04
CA TYR A 104 -9.26 21.97 3.57
C TYR A 104 -8.10 21.12 4.12
N ILE A 105 -8.43 20.06 4.87
CA ILE A 105 -7.43 19.11 5.43
C ILE A 105 -6.65 18.41 4.32
N VAL A 106 -7.31 18.03 3.22
CA VAL A 106 -6.64 17.40 2.06
C VAL A 106 -5.73 18.41 1.37
N CYS A 107 -6.16 19.66 1.24
CA CYS A 107 -5.31 20.74 0.71
C CYS A 107 -4.06 20.95 1.56
N CYS A 108 -4.20 21.00 2.89
CA CYS A 108 -3.07 21.08 3.81
C CYS A 108 -2.12 19.88 3.66
N ALA A 109 -2.65 18.66 3.65
CA ALA A 109 -1.85 17.44 3.50
C ALA A 109 -1.06 17.43 2.18
N LEU A 110 -1.70 17.79 1.06
CA LEU A 110 -1.05 17.89 -0.25
C LEU A 110 0.06 18.94 -0.27
N GLN A 111 -0.10 20.05 0.45
CA GLN A 111 0.93 21.08 0.58
C GLN A 111 2.09 20.64 1.48
N VAL A 112 1.84 19.85 2.53
CA VAL A 112 2.88 19.37 3.45
C VAL A 112 3.75 18.29 2.82
N MET A 113 3.16 17.37 2.05
CA MET A 113 3.84 16.18 1.52
C MET A 113 5.16 16.47 0.76
N PRO A 114 5.25 17.48 -0.14
CA PRO A 114 6.48 17.82 -0.84
C PRO A 114 7.63 18.29 0.05
N TYR A 115 7.34 18.78 1.25
CA TYR A 115 8.36 19.28 2.18
C TYR A 115 8.96 18.17 3.05
N VAL A 116 8.13 17.21 3.48
CA VAL A 116 8.54 16.21 4.48
C VAL A 116 8.88 14.84 3.88
N PHE A 117 8.52 14.61 2.61
CA PHE A 117 8.75 13.35 1.87
C PHE A 117 8.27 12.08 2.60
N GLN A 118 7.34 12.22 3.55
CA GLN A 118 6.71 11.11 4.23
C GLN A 118 5.66 10.46 3.34
N ARG A 119 5.38 9.18 3.58
CA ARG A 119 4.40 8.45 2.76
C ARG A 119 3.00 9.03 3.00
N PRO A 120 2.11 9.04 1.98
CA PRO A 120 0.76 9.58 2.14
C PRO A 120 0.01 8.99 3.34
N GLY A 121 0.16 7.67 3.57
CA GLY A 121 -0.45 7.01 4.73
C GLY A 121 0.07 7.52 6.08
N GLN A 122 1.36 7.88 6.19
CA GLN A 122 1.91 8.46 7.42
C GLN A 122 1.35 9.86 7.66
N VAL A 123 1.31 10.70 6.63
CA VAL A 123 0.77 12.07 6.74
C VAL A 123 -0.71 12.05 7.10
N ARG A 124 -1.49 11.14 6.52
CA ARG A 124 -2.91 10.95 6.84
C ARG A 124 -3.15 10.46 8.29
N MET A 125 -2.26 9.62 8.82
CA MET A 125 -2.36 9.09 10.18
C MET A 125 -1.64 9.95 11.22
N MET A 126 -1.18 11.15 10.85
CA MET A 126 -0.53 12.08 11.76
C MET A 126 -1.52 12.52 12.85
N GLU A 127 -1.05 12.59 14.08
CA GLU A 127 -1.84 13.05 15.23
C GLU A 127 -1.19 14.26 15.89
N TRP A 128 -1.99 15.12 16.50
CA TRP A 128 -1.47 16.29 17.22
C TRP A 128 -0.51 15.92 18.35
N GLY A 129 -0.73 14.78 19.03
CA GLY A 129 0.18 14.27 20.05
C GLY A 129 1.55 13.84 19.51
N GLN A 130 1.73 13.71 18.20
CA GLN A 130 3.03 13.44 17.57
C GLN A 130 3.80 14.75 17.27
N LEU A 131 3.14 15.89 17.41
CA LEU A 131 3.61 17.23 17.07
C LEU A 131 3.83 18.09 18.33
N GLU A 132 4.13 17.47 19.47
CA GLU A 132 4.44 18.19 20.72
C GLU A 132 5.62 19.17 20.56
N LEU A 133 6.54 18.86 19.63
CA LEU A 133 7.70 19.68 19.28
C LEU A 133 7.46 20.53 18.02
N LEU A 134 6.21 20.91 17.73
CA LEU A 134 5.88 21.70 16.54
C LEU A 134 6.60 23.05 16.51
N ASP A 135 6.78 23.71 17.66
CA ASP A 135 7.50 24.98 17.75
C ASP A 135 9.00 24.84 17.46
N ALA A 136 9.57 23.66 17.74
CA ALA A 136 10.92 23.30 17.32
C ALA A 136 10.98 22.81 15.85
N GLY A 137 9.84 22.77 15.16
CA GLY A 137 9.74 22.25 13.80
C GLY A 137 10.03 20.76 13.74
N ILE A 138 9.51 19.96 14.68
CA ILE A 138 9.76 18.52 14.72
C ILE A 138 8.44 17.74 14.78
N TRP A 139 8.32 16.74 13.91
CA TRP A 139 7.33 15.67 14.02
C TRP A 139 8.00 14.36 14.44
N VAL A 140 7.50 13.76 15.52
CA VAL A 140 7.93 12.44 16.00
C VAL A 140 6.99 11.38 15.42
N CYS A 141 7.33 10.81 14.27
CA CYS A 141 6.51 9.83 13.57
C CYS A 141 6.66 8.44 14.20
N PRO A 142 5.62 7.87 14.84
CA PRO A 142 5.75 6.61 15.58
C PRO A 142 5.85 5.39 14.65
N PRO A 143 6.48 4.29 15.10
CA PRO A 143 6.58 3.04 14.35
C PRO A 143 5.23 2.48 13.88
N SER A 144 4.16 2.71 14.64
CA SER A 144 2.80 2.24 14.37
C SER A 144 2.28 2.69 12.99
N ILE A 145 2.61 3.91 12.56
CA ILE A 145 2.16 4.48 11.29
C ILE A 145 3.21 4.39 10.18
N MET A 146 4.45 3.99 10.51
CA MET A 146 5.52 3.76 9.55
C MET A 146 5.29 2.52 8.68
N LYS A 147 5.94 2.46 7.51
CA LYS A 147 5.91 1.30 6.61
C LYS A 147 6.88 0.21 7.10
N LEU A 148 6.51 -0.47 8.18
CA LEU A 148 7.24 -1.59 8.77
C LEU A 148 6.38 -2.86 8.78
N ARG A 149 7.02 -4.03 8.88
CA ARG A 149 6.32 -5.29 9.16
C ARG A 149 5.69 -5.21 10.55
N LYS A 150 4.55 -5.90 10.76
CA LYS A 150 3.83 -5.91 12.04
C LYS A 150 4.74 -6.16 13.24
N VAL A 151 5.59 -7.18 13.15
CA VAL A 151 6.57 -7.53 14.20
C VAL A 151 7.50 -6.38 14.58
N HIS A 152 7.90 -5.54 13.62
CA HIS A 152 8.76 -4.39 13.90
C HIS A 152 7.98 -3.20 14.43
N LYS A 153 6.72 -3.03 14.04
CA LYS A 153 5.86 -1.98 14.61
C LYS A 153 5.61 -2.18 16.10
N GLU A 154 5.47 -3.44 16.50
CA GLU A 154 5.15 -3.86 17.88
C GLU A 154 6.41 -4.08 18.74
N HIS A 155 7.59 -4.04 18.14
CA HIS A 155 8.83 -4.28 18.85
C HIS A 155 9.18 -3.09 19.77
N PRO A 156 9.41 -3.29 21.09
CA PRO A 156 9.60 -2.19 22.04
C PRO A 156 10.80 -1.28 21.75
N GLN A 157 11.82 -1.80 21.06
CA GLN A 157 13.04 -1.05 20.73
C GLN A 157 12.98 -0.32 19.39
N THR A 158 11.87 -0.40 18.65
CA THR A 158 11.76 0.30 17.36
C THR A 158 11.64 1.80 17.62
N GLN A 159 12.63 2.56 17.18
CA GLN A 159 12.68 4.00 17.39
C GLN A 159 11.68 4.74 16.49
N PRO A 160 11.11 5.87 16.95
CA PRO A 160 10.32 6.75 16.10
C PRO A 160 11.21 7.41 15.05
N HIS A 161 10.60 7.83 13.94
CA HIS A 161 11.27 8.60 12.92
C HIS A 161 11.10 10.10 13.19
N ILE A 162 12.22 10.80 13.40
CA ILE A 162 12.23 12.24 13.60
C ILE A 162 12.21 12.94 12.24
N VAL A 163 11.17 13.74 12.00
CA VAL A 163 10.94 14.46 10.75
C VAL A 163 11.04 15.96 11.01
N PRO A 164 12.09 16.63 10.50
CA PRO A 164 12.18 18.09 10.53
C PRO A 164 11.06 18.72 9.68
N LEU A 165 10.44 19.75 10.21
CA LEU A 165 9.36 20.51 9.61
C LEU A 165 9.88 21.92 9.29
N PRO A 166 9.98 22.29 8.01
CA PRO A 166 10.31 23.67 7.66
C PRO A 166 9.17 24.62 8.04
N SER A 167 9.46 25.93 8.15
CA SER A 167 8.50 26.94 8.63
C SER A 167 7.18 26.93 7.86
N GLN A 168 7.22 26.71 6.54
CA GLN A 168 6.02 26.61 5.70
C GLN A 168 5.08 25.49 6.18
N VAL A 169 5.63 24.35 6.60
CA VAL A 169 4.85 23.22 7.10
C VAL A 169 4.28 23.55 8.47
N VAL A 170 5.06 24.18 9.34
CA VAL A 170 4.60 24.62 10.67
C VAL A 170 3.42 25.57 10.53
N ASP A 171 3.47 26.53 9.61
CA ASP A 171 2.40 27.48 9.35
C ASP A 171 1.12 26.79 8.84
N ILE A 172 1.25 25.84 7.90
CA ILE A 172 0.13 25.05 7.40
C ILE A 172 -0.51 24.24 8.54
N LEU A 173 0.29 23.58 9.37
CA LEU A 173 -0.18 22.78 10.50
C LEU A 173 -0.88 23.66 11.55
N ARG A 174 -0.33 24.83 11.88
CA ARG A 174 -1.00 25.80 12.79
C ARG A 174 -2.33 26.28 12.22
N GLY A 175 -2.40 26.54 10.91
CA GLY A 175 -3.65 26.88 10.23
C GLY A 175 -4.68 25.75 10.29
N MET A 176 -4.23 24.50 10.17
CA MET A 176 -5.09 23.33 10.29
C MET A 176 -5.59 23.11 11.73
N TYR A 177 -4.73 23.30 12.73
CA TYR A 177 -5.08 23.17 14.16
C TYR A 177 -6.26 24.07 14.54
N LYS A 178 -6.29 25.31 14.05
CA LYS A 178 -7.39 26.27 14.29
C LYS A 178 -8.75 25.76 13.81
N VAL A 179 -8.78 24.92 12.78
CA VAL A 179 -10.00 24.37 12.19
C VAL A 179 -10.38 23.03 12.82
N THR A 180 -9.41 22.18 13.12
CA THR A 180 -9.65 20.80 13.57
C THR A 180 -9.69 20.64 15.09
N GLY A 181 -9.07 21.57 15.83
CA GLY A 181 -8.81 21.41 17.26
C GLY A 181 -7.86 20.24 17.58
N PRO A 182 -7.60 19.98 18.87
CA PRO A 182 -6.58 19.03 19.35
C PRO A 182 -6.86 17.55 19.06
N SER A 183 -8.08 17.17 18.68
CA SER A 183 -8.45 15.77 18.39
C SER A 183 -8.73 15.51 16.91
N GLY A 184 -8.69 16.53 16.05
CA GLY A 184 -9.24 16.44 14.69
C GLY A 184 -8.26 16.07 13.56
N LEU A 185 -6.96 15.90 13.83
CA LEU A 185 -5.96 15.70 12.75
C LEU A 185 -6.16 14.41 11.97
N ASN A 186 -6.47 13.30 12.65
CA ASN A 186 -6.68 11.99 12.02
C ASN A 186 -8.13 11.46 12.12
N ARG A 187 -9.01 12.18 12.84
CA ARG A 187 -10.42 11.76 13.06
C ARG A 187 -11.36 12.15 11.92
N THR A 188 -10.88 12.91 10.95
CA THR A 188 -11.66 13.22 9.75
C THR A 188 -11.50 12.08 8.75
N GLY A 189 -12.47 11.15 8.80
CA GLY A 189 -12.51 9.97 7.93
C GLY A 189 -12.63 10.31 6.45
N PHE A 190 -11.49 10.53 5.81
CA PHE A 190 -11.25 10.26 4.39
C PHE A 190 -10.30 9.09 4.33
#